data_AF-A0ABC8XHW4-F1
#
_entry.id   AF-A0ABC8XHW4-F1
#
_cell.length_a   1.000
_cell.length_b   1.000
_cell.length_c   1.000
_cell.angle_alpha   90.00
_cell.angle_beta   90.00
_cell.angle_gamma   90.00
#
_symmetry.space_group_name_H-M   'P 1'
#
loop_
_entity.id
_entity.type
_entity.pdbx_description
1 polymer ?
#
loop_
_entity_poly.entity_id
_entity_poly.type
_entity_poly.pdbx_seq_one_letter_code
_entity_poly.pdbx_strand_id
1 'polypeptide(L)'
;MAFTTQLVREFTRLALHRSVGGVLALALARELSPVITAVVAAESVGSASAAELGTMQKEGIGHGGLRTKCVRIGGVEIPNHKRVEYSLQYIHGIGQSRSRQILSVLNFDNKITKDLSEEEVIALRKEVAKYMIGGDLKRFNHVAIERLKDISCYRGIRHNLELPVRGQRTKTNCRTLKGKRVSAAKKKSPSSREE
;
A
#
# COMPACT_ATOMS: atom_id res chain seq x y z
N MET A 1 -40.65 9.14 -26.08
CA MET A 1 -41.96 8.62 -26.56
C MET A 1 -43.10 9.65 -26.45
N ALA A 2 -43.25 10.38 -25.34
CA ALA A 2 -44.33 11.38 -25.21
C ALA A 2 -44.16 12.60 -26.14
N PHE A 3 -42.93 13.10 -26.32
CA PHE A 3 -42.66 14.29 -27.13
C PHE A 3 -42.79 14.03 -28.65
N THR A 4 -42.42 12.83 -29.12
CA THR A 4 -42.51 12.43 -30.53
C THR A 4 -43.97 12.22 -30.95
N THR A 5 -44.79 11.60 -30.10
CA THR A 5 -46.22 11.45 -30.35
C THR A 5 -46.97 12.79 -30.29
N GLN A 6 -46.54 13.74 -29.46
CA GLN A 6 -47.08 15.10 -29.44
C GLN A 6 -46.74 15.90 -30.71
N LEU A 7 -45.50 15.85 -31.19
CA LEU A 7 -45.07 16.55 -32.42
C LEU A 7 -45.80 16.05 -33.68
N VAL A 8 -45.97 14.73 -33.82
CA VAL A 8 -46.68 14.13 -34.96
C VAL A 8 -48.18 14.45 -34.91
N ARG A 9 -48.77 14.51 -33.70
CA ARG A 9 -50.20 14.80 -33.50
C ARG A 9 -50.52 16.29 -33.70
N GLU A 10 -49.58 17.19 -33.44
CA GLU A 10 -49.65 18.62 -33.76
C GLU A 10 -49.48 18.88 -35.27
N PHE A 11 -48.51 18.23 -35.92
CA PHE A 11 -48.26 18.39 -37.36
C PHE A 11 -49.44 17.92 -38.22
N THR A 12 -50.07 16.80 -37.85
CA THR A 12 -51.27 16.29 -38.53
C THR A 12 -52.50 17.17 -38.29
N ARG A 13 -52.56 17.90 -37.16
CA ARG A 13 -53.63 18.86 -36.86
C ARG A 13 -53.52 20.14 -37.69
N LEU A 14 -52.30 20.63 -37.94
CA LEU A 14 -52.06 21.87 -38.69
C LEU A 14 -52.06 21.68 -40.22
N ALA A 15 -51.73 20.48 -40.72
CA ALA A 15 -51.60 20.22 -42.16
C ALA A 15 -52.92 19.98 -42.93
N LEU A 16 -54.08 19.99 -42.25
CA LEU A 16 -55.37 19.60 -42.83
C LEU A 16 -56.08 20.68 -43.68
N HIS A 17 -55.53 21.89 -43.82
CA HIS A 17 -56.24 22.98 -44.53
C HIS A 17 -55.80 23.19 -46.00
N ARG A 18 -54.90 22.36 -46.57
CA ARG A 18 -54.57 22.39 -48.01
C ARG A 18 -53.97 21.05 -48.48
N SER A 19 -54.38 20.57 -49.65
CA SER A 19 -53.95 19.30 -50.26
C SER A 19 -52.43 19.11 -50.36
N VAL A 20 -51.68 20.21 -50.46
CA VAL A 20 -50.21 20.22 -50.54
C VAL A 20 -49.55 19.83 -49.20
N GLY A 21 -50.18 20.16 -48.06
CA GLY A 21 -49.62 19.88 -46.73
C GLY A 21 -49.60 18.40 -46.38
N GLY A 22 -50.60 17.63 -46.83
CA GLY A 22 -50.65 16.18 -46.62
C GLY A 22 -49.54 15.44 -47.37
N VAL A 23 -49.26 15.85 -48.62
CA VAL A 23 -48.18 15.26 -49.43
C VAL A 23 -46.81 15.59 -48.84
N LEU A 24 -46.62 16.83 -48.38
CA LEU A 24 -45.38 17.27 -47.73
C LEU A 24 -45.15 16.52 -46.40
N ALA A 25 -46.20 16.32 -45.60
CA ALA A 25 -46.10 15.56 -44.35
C ALA A 25 -45.74 14.09 -44.58
N LEU A 26 -46.27 13.47 -45.64
CA LEU A 26 -45.97 12.07 -46.00
C LEU A 26 -44.53 11.91 -46.54
N ALA A 27 -44.03 12.91 -47.28
CA ALA A 27 -42.65 12.95 -47.74
C ALA A 27 -41.66 13.14 -46.58
N LEU A 28 -41.92 14.11 -45.69
CA LEU A 28 -41.09 14.36 -44.51
C LEU A 28 -41.11 13.19 -43.52
N ALA A 29 -42.25 12.52 -43.35
CA ALA A 29 -42.33 11.33 -42.51
C ALA A 29 -41.51 10.16 -43.07
N ARG A 30 -41.41 9.99 -44.39
CA ARG A 30 -40.60 8.95 -45.03
C ARG A 30 -39.09 9.21 -44.90
N GLU A 31 -38.66 10.46 -45.02
CA GLU A 31 -37.22 10.78 -44.94
C GLU A 31 -36.71 10.95 -43.50
N LEU A 32 -37.53 11.49 -42.60
CA LEU A 32 -37.09 11.82 -41.24
C LEU A 32 -37.36 10.70 -40.22
N SER A 33 -38.26 9.74 -40.52
CA SER A 33 -38.53 8.58 -39.65
C SER A 33 -37.28 7.78 -39.29
N PRO A 34 -36.42 7.35 -40.23
CA PRO A 34 -35.24 6.55 -39.88
C PRO A 34 -34.22 7.36 -39.07
N VAL A 35 -34.07 8.66 -39.35
CA VAL A 35 -33.13 9.56 -38.65
C VAL A 35 -33.57 9.80 -37.21
N ILE A 36 -34.86 10.11 -36.99
CA ILE A 36 -35.41 10.34 -35.65
C ILE A 36 -35.39 9.04 -34.83
N THR A 37 -35.68 7.90 -35.45
CA THR A 37 -35.62 6.60 -34.77
C THR A 37 -34.18 6.24 -34.36
N ALA A 38 -33.18 6.55 -35.20
CA ALA A 38 -31.78 6.34 -34.87
C ALA A 38 -31.29 7.25 -33.72
N VAL A 39 -31.68 8.53 -33.70
CA VAL A 39 -31.32 9.47 -32.62
C VAL A 39 -31.94 9.04 -31.28
N VAL A 40 -33.22 8.65 -31.27
CA VAL A 40 -33.92 8.23 -30.05
C VAL A 40 -33.39 6.88 -29.54
N ALA A 41 -33.00 5.96 -30.43
CA ALA A 41 -32.33 4.72 -30.04
C ALA A 41 -30.96 4.99 -29.41
N ALA A 42 -30.21 5.98 -29.89
CA ALA A 42 -28.95 6.40 -29.28
C ALA A 42 -29.14 7.04 -27.89
N GLU A 43 -30.20 7.84 -27.69
CA GLU A 43 -30.54 8.44 -26.39
C GLU A 43 -30.99 7.41 -25.33
N SER A 44 -31.58 6.29 -25.74
CA SER A 44 -31.96 5.22 -24.80
C SER A 44 -30.76 4.47 -24.21
N VAL A 45 -29.61 4.44 -24.91
CA VAL A 45 -28.37 3.85 -24.40
C VAL A 45 -27.69 4.81 -23.41
N GLY A 46 -27.72 6.12 -23.69
CA GLY A 46 -27.16 7.14 -22.79
C GLY A 46 -27.92 7.30 -21.47
N SER A 47 -29.24 7.14 -21.48
CA SER A 47 -30.08 7.30 -20.27
C SER A 47 -29.98 6.10 -19.32
N ALA A 48 -29.78 4.89 -19.83
CA ALA A 48 -29.53 3.70 -19.02
C ALA A 48 -28.17 3.80 -18.30
N SER A 49 -27.13 4.28 -18.99
CA SER A 49 -25.80 4.48 -18.38
C SER A 49 -25.78 5.62 -17.35
N ALA A 50 -26.56 6.70 -17.55
CA ALA A 50 -26.63 7.81 -16.59
C ALA A 50 -27.42 7.45 -15.30
N ALA A 51 -28.43 6.58 -15.39
CA ALA A 51 -29.18 6.10 -14.22
C ALA A 51 -28.39 5.07 -13.39
N GLU A 52 -27.54 4.27 -14.03
CA GLU A 52 -26.65 3.32 -13.34
C GLU A 52 -25.46 4.03 -12.66
N LEU A 53 -24.97 5.15 -13.22
CA LEU A 53 -23.91 5.96 -12.61
C LEU A 53 -24.41 6.91 -11.50
N GLY A 54 -25.71 7.22 -11.46
CA GLY A 54 -26.31 8.14 -10.47
C GLY A 54 -26.71 7.49 -9.15
N THR A 55 -26.78 6.15 -9.09
CA THR A 55 -27.18 5.40 -7.87
C THR A 55 -26.01 4.69 -7.18
N MET A 56 -24.80 4.79 -7.72
CA MET A 56 -23.60 4.21 -7.15
C MET A 56 -22.70 5.29 -6.52
N GLN A 57 -22.49 5.18 -5.21
CA GLN A 57 -21.47 5.84 -4.38
C GLN A 57 -21.72 7.26 -3.88
N LYS A 58 -22.68 7.36 -2.95
CA LYS A 58 -22.41 8.05 -1.67
C LYS A 58 -23.06 7.30 -0.51
N GLU A 59 -22.82 6.00 -0.44
CA GLU A 59 -22.70 5.40 0.89
C GLU A 59 -21.45 6.01 1.50
N GLY A 60 -21.65 7.03 2.33
CA GLY A 60 -20.63 7.43 3.28
C GLY A 60 -20.21 6.17 4.01
N ILE A 61 -18.96 5.77 3.83
CA ILE A 61 -18.33 4.75 4.64
C ILE A 61 -18.38 5.32 6.06
N GLY A 62 -19.42 4.95 6.80
CA GLY A 62 -19.34 4.95 8.24
C GLY A 62 -18.11 4.10 8.53
N HIS A 63 -17.07 4.72 9.08
CA HIS A 63 -15.94 3.99 9.64
C HIS A 63 -16.46 3.24 10.89
N GLY A 64 -17.26 2.20 10.65
CA GLY A 64 -17.54 1.15 11.60
C GLY A 64 -16.21 0.54 11.96
N GLY A 65 -15.84 0.72 13.23
CA GLY A 65 -14.49 0.51 13.76
C GLY A 65 -13.78 -0.70 13.16
N LEU A 66 -12.75 -0.41 12.36
CA LEU A 66 -11.68 -1.35 12.09
C LEU A 66 -11.04 -1.68 13.44
N ARG A 67 -11.46 -2.81 14.04
CA ARG A 67 -10.73 -3.42 15.15
C ARG A 67 -9.40 -3.90 14.57
N THR A 68 -8.40 -3.04 14.54
CA THR A 68 -7.05 -3.29 14.04
C THR A 68 -6.42 -4.45 14.81
N LYS A 69 -6.59 -5.66 14.29
CA LYS A 69 -5.77 -6.82 14.66
C LYS A 69 -4.49 -6.72 13.82
N CYS A 70 -3.44 -6.23 14.49
CA CYS A 70 -2.07 -6.01 14.03
C CYS A 70 -1.82 -4.64 13.38
N VAL A 71 -0.93 -3.87 14.02
CA VAL A 71 -0.41 -2.61 13.49
C VAL A 71 0.94 -2.91 12.84
N ARG A 72 1.02 -2.73 11.52
CA ARG A 72 2.28 -2.85 10.76
C ARG A 72 2.88 -1.46 10.53
N ILE A 73 4.11 -1.27 11.01
CA ILE A 73 4.86 -0.01 10.91
C ILE A 73 6.28 -0.35 10.46
N GLY A 74 6.80 0.37 9.47
CA GLY A 74 8.18 0.19 8.98
C GLY A 74 8.46 -1.19 8.37
N GLY A 75 7.43 -1.84 7.80
CA GLY A 75 7.55 -3.17 7.18
C GLY A 75 7.54 -4.36 8.14
N VAL A 76 7.55 -4.12 9.46
CA VAL A 76 7.53 -5.15 10.52
C VAL A 76 6.21 -5.09 11.30
N GLU A 77 5.71 -6.25 11.71
CA GLU A 77 4.52 -6.35 12.57
C GLU A 77 4.88 -6.03 14.02
N ILE A 78 4.09 -5.16 14.65
CA ILE A 78 4.29 -4.73 16.02
C ILE A 78 3.38 -5.51 16.98
N PRO A 79 3.85 -5.89 18.18
CA PRO A 79 3.00 -6.51 19.19
C PRO A 79 1.91 -5.56 19.70
N ASN A 80 0.66 -6.00 19.66
CA ASN A 80 -0.49 -5.15 20.02
C ASN A 80 -0.61 -4.89 21.53
N HIS A 81 -0.19 -5.82 22.39
CA HIS A 81 -0.45 -5.77 23.84
C HIS A 81 0.63 -5.03 24.66
N LYS A 82 1.50 -4.25 24.03
CA LYS A 82 2.58 -3.51 24.70
C LYS A 82 2.37 -2.01 24.61
N ARG A 83 3.02 -1.26 25.50
CA ARG A 83 3.10 0.20 25.39
C ARG A 83 3.86 0.59 24.13
N VAL A 84 3.44 1.68 23.49
CA VAL A 84 4.00 2.12 22.20
C VAL A 84 5.53 2.24 22.23
N GLU A 85 6.10 2.75 23.32
CA GLU A 85 7.56 2.89 23.51
C GLU A 85 8.34 1.58 23.29
N TYR A 86 7.85 0.47 23.86
CA TYR A 86 8.50 -0.84 23.76
C TYR A 86 8.10 -1.57 22.48
N SER A 87 6.89 -1.32 22.00
CA SER A 87 6.37 -1.85 20.75
C SER A 87 7.22 -1.42 19.55
N LEU A 88 7.65 -0.16 19.49
CA LEU A 88 8.50 0.35 18.41
C LEU A 88 9.91 -0.27 18.38
N GLN A 89 10.42 -0.76 19.52
CA GLN A 89 11.77 -1.34 19.62
C GLN A 89 11.92 -2.68 18.89
N TYR A 90 10.81 -3.31 18.50
CA TYR A 90 10.83 -4.50 17.65
C TYR A 90 11.32 -4.21 16.24
N ILE A 91 11.22 -2.96 15.80
CA ILE A 91 11.76 -2.52 14.53
C ILE A 91 13.29 -2.41 14.65
N HIS A 92 14.01 -3.23 13.89
CA HIS A 92 15.47 -3.17 13.87
C HIS A 92 15.95 -1.76 13.45
N GLY A 93 16.70 -1.10 14.33
CA GLY A 93 17.13 0.28 14.14
C GLY A 93 16.47 1.28 15.07
N ILE A 94 15.36 0.93 15.73
CA ILE A 94 14.72 1.75 16.75
C ILE A 94 15.09 1.20 18.13
N GLY A 95 15.88 1.97 18.88
CA GLY A 95 16.19 1.69 20.28
C GLY A 95 15.31 2.50 21.23
N GLN A 96 15.59 2.40 22.54
CA GLN A 96 14.87 3.16 23.58
C GLN A 96 14.91 4.67 23.33
N SER A 97 16.09 5.22 23.01
CA SER A 97 16.27 6.66 22.78
C SER A 97 15.44 7.17 21.61
N ARG A 98 15.49 6.47 20.47
CA ARG A 98 14.73 6.84 19.26
C ARG A 98 13.23 6.69 19.48
N SER A 99 12.81 5.64 20.17
CA SER A 99 11.40 5.41 20.49
C SER A 99 10.81 6.56 21.32
N ARG A 100 11.50 6.96 22.41
CA ARG A 100 11.11 8.12 23.23
C ARG A 100 11.10 9.41 22.42
N GLN A 101 12.12 9.63 21.59
CA GLN A 101 12.20 10.81 20.75
C GLN A 101 11.02 10.91 19.78
N ILE A 102 10.63 9.81 19.13
CA ILE A 102 9.47 9.77 18.22
C ILE A 102 8.19 10.13 18.98
N LEU A 103 8.00 9.56 20.19
CA LEU A 103 6.85 9.87 21.03
C LEU A 103 6.83 11.33 21.48
N SER A 104 7.97 11.90 21.85
CA SER A 104 8.09 13.32 22.23
C SER A 104 7.82 14.25 21.05
N VAL A 105 8.29 13.92 19.84
CA VAL A 105 8.05 14.74 18.63
C VAL A 105 6.57 14.75 18.26
N LEU A 106 5.88 13.61 18.39
CA LEU A 106 4.45 13.48 18.12
C LEU A 106 3.56 13.95 19.29
N ASN A 107 4.15 14.28 20.44
CA ASN A 107 3.46 14.55 21.70
C ASN A 107 2.44 13.46 22.06
N PHE A 108 2.81 12.18 21.88
CA PHE A 108 1.95 11.05 22.21
C PHE A 108 2.16 10.57 23.63
N ASP A 109 1.04 10.31 24.31
CA ASP A 109 1.04 9.62 25.59
C ASP A 109 1.42 8.14 25.45
N ASN A 110 1.98 7.59 26.52
CA ASN A 110 2.37 6.18 26.61
C ASN A 110 1.16 5.24 26.74
N LYS A 111 0.34 5.17 25.69
CA LYS A 111 -0.82 4.27 25.58
C LYS A 111 -0.41 2.85 25.21
N ILE A 112 -1.37 1.93 25.24
CA ILE A 112 -1.20 0.57 24.70
C ILE A 112 -1.38 0.65 23.18
N THR A 113 -0.63 -0.17 22.44
CA THR A 113 -0.62 -0.16 20.95
C THR A 113 -2.01 -0.46 20.34
N LYS A 114 -2.88 -1.17 21.07
CA LYS A 114 -4.27 -1.43 20.66
C LYS A 114 -5.16 -0.20 20.64
N ASP A 115 -4.85 0.77 21.50
CA ASP A 115 -5.70 1.93 21.73
C ASP A 115 -5.26 3.11 20.84
N LEU A 116 -4.33 2.87 19.91
CA LEU A 116 -3.88 3.85 18.93
C LEU A 116 -5.00 4.13 17.92
N SER A 117 -5.24 5.41 17.66
CA SER A 117 -6.13 5.82 16.57
C SER A 117 -5.46 5.60 15.21
N GLU A 118 -6.25 5.47 14.14
CA GLU A 118 -5.71 5.31 12.78
C GLU A 118 -4.85 6.53 12.38
N GLU A 119 -5.24 7.73 12.82
CA GLU A 119 -4.48 8.97 12.60
C GLU A 119 -3.11 8.93 13.30
N GLU A 120 -3.08 8.46 14.56
CA GLU A 120 -1.84 8.29 15.32
C GLU A 120 -0.91 7.27 14.64
N VAL A 121 -1.45 6.18 14.09
CA VAL A 121 -0.69 5.17 13.34
C VAL A 121 -0.09 5.77 12.05
N ILE A 122 -0.84 6.60 11.32
CA ILE A 122 -0.35 7.27 10.11
C ILE A 122 0.78 8.25 10.47
N ALA A 123 0.63 9.02 11.56
CA ALA A 123 1.67 9.92 12.04
C ALA A 123 2.95 9.16 12.43
N LEU A 124 2.81 8.04 13.16
CA LEU A 124 3.94 7.16 13.50
C LEU A 124 4.65 6.63 12.26
N ARG A 125 3.90 6.18 11.24
CA ARG A 125 4.51 5.70 9.98
C ARG A 125 5.34 6.78 9.29
N LYS A 126 4.84 8.03 9.25
CA LYS A 126 5.55 9.17 8.65
C LYS A 126 6.84 9.51 9.40
N GLU A 127 6.79 9.56 10.73
CA GLU A 127 7.99 9.85 11.53
C GLU A 127 9.03 8.72 11.47
N VAL A 128 8.56 7.48 11.55
CA VAL A 128 9.42 6.29 11.49
C VAL A 128 10.15 6.22 10.14
N ALA A 129 9.50 6.58 9.03
CA ALA A 129 10.10 6.57 7.69
C ALA A 129 11.31 7.50 7.51
N LYS A 130 11.50 8.50 8.37
CA LYS A 130 12.68 9.40 8.34
C LYS A 130 13.96 8.70 8.78
N TYR A 131 13.84 7.61 9.55
CA TYR A 131 14.99 6.87 10.06
C TYR A 131 15.34 5.69 9.16
N MET A 132 16.63 5.39 9.03
CA MET A 132 17.06 4.14 8.40
C MET A 132 16.62 2.96 9.27
N ILE A 133 15.93 1.98 8.68
CA ILE A 133 15.29 0.88 9.38
C ILE A 133 15.65 -0.45 8.73
N GLY A 134 15.64 -1.53 9.54
CA GLY A 134 15.51 -2.90 9.06
C GLY A 134 16.53 -3.26 7.99
N GLY A 135 16.04 -3.44 6.77
CA GLY A 135 16.84 -3.83 5.60
C GLY A 135 17.92 -2.81 5.26
N ASP A 136 17.63 -1.52 5.32
CA ASP A 136 18.58 -0.47 4.93
C ASP A 136 19.75 -0.39 5.90
N LEU A 137 19.48 -0.49 7.21
CA LEU A 137 20.52 -0.59 8.24
C LEU A 137 21.37 -1.86 8.09
N LYS A 138 20.74 -3.00 7.75
CA LYS A 138 21.46 -4.26 7.53
C LYS A 138 22.39 -4.15 6.32
N ARG A 139 21.89 -3.59 5.20
CA ARG A 139 22.68 -3.35 3.99
C ARG A 139 23.82 -2.37 4.24
N PHE A 140 23.55 -1.25 4.91
CA PHE A 140 24.57 -0.26 5.26
C PHE A 140 25.71 -0.87 6.08
N ASN A 141 25.37 -1.65 7.12
CA ASN A 141 26.37 -2.33 7.94
C ASN A 141 27.11 -3.43 7.16
N HIS A 142 26.41 -4.15 6.28
CA HIS A 142 27.02 -5.18 5.45
C HIS A 142 28.08 -4.59 4.52
N VAL A 143 27.72 -3.55 3.76
CA VAL A 143 28.65 -2.82 2.87
C VAL A 143 29.82 -2.24 3.65
N ALA A 144 29.59 -1.72 4.86
CA ALA A 144 30.66 -1.21 5.70
C ALA A 144 31.66 -2.31 6.13
N ILE A 145 31.16 -3.52 6.46
CA ILE A 145 32.00 -4.66 6.83
C ILE A 145 32.73 -5.22 5.61
N GLU A 146 32.03 -5.35 4.49
CA GLU A 146 32.60 -5.80 3.20
C GLU A 146 33.76 -4.89 2.78
N ARG A 147 33.55 -3.57 2.80
CA ARG A 147 34.61 -2.59 2.57
C ARG A 147 35.82 -2.79 3.48
N LEU A 148 35.62 -3.09 4.77
CA LEU A 148 36.75 -3.34 5.69
C LEU A 148 37.52 -4.61 5.34
N LYS A 149 36.82 -5.65 4.85
CA LYS A 149 37.42 -6.90 4.39
C LYS A 149 38.23 -6.68 3.12
N ASP A 150 37.69 -5.93 2.16
CA ASP A 150 38.35 -5.64 0.89
C ASP A 150 39.64 -4.83 1.09
N ILE A 151 39.59 -3.82 1.97
CA ILE A 151 40.78 -3.02 2.35
C ILE A 151 41.86 -3.89 3.02
N SER A 152 41.52 -5.07 3.54
CA SER A 152 42.46 -5.99 4.22
C SER A 152 43.17 -5.38 5.45
N CYS A 153 42.54 -4.38 6.08
CA CYS A 153 43.01 -3.85 7.36
C CYS A 153 42.88 -4.89 8.49
N TYR A 154 43.56 -4.67 9.63
CA TYR A 154 43.47 -5.58 10.80
C TYR A 154 42.03 -5.94 11.19
N ARG A 155 41.12 -4.95 11.19
CA ARG A 155 39.70 -5.19 11.48
C ARG A 155 39.03 -6.08 10.43
N GLY A 156 39.32 -5.87 9.15
CA GLY A 156 38.84 -6.68 8.04
C GLY A 156 39.28 -8.13 8.13
N ILE A 157 40.56 -8.37 8.36
CA ILE A 157 41.13 -9.72 8.56
C ILE A 157 40.42 -10.43 9.71
N ARG A 158 40.18 -9.72 10.82
CA ARG A 158 39.48 -10.27 11.99
C ARG A 158 38.01 -10.57 11.72
N HIS A 159 37.33 -9.74 10.91
CA HIS A 159 35.97 -10.01 10.43
C HIS A 159 35.92 -11.23 9.48
N ASN A 160 36.96 -11.47 8.68
CA ASN A 160 37.07 -12.68 7.84
C ASN A 160 37.34 -13.94 8.67
N LEU A 161 38.16 -13.84 9.71
CA LEU A 161 38.52 -14.96 10.59
C LEU A 161 37.50 -15.23 11.71
N GLU A 162 36.38 -14.49 11.75
CA GLU A 162 35.39 -14.58 12.82
C GLU A 162 36.02 -14.45 14.22
N LEU A 163 36.85 -13.43 14.39
CA LEU A 163 37.48 -13.06 15.67
C LEU A 163 37.07 -11.65 16.12
N PRO A 164 37.04 -11.36 17.43
CA PRO A 164 36.70 -10.03 17.92
C PRO A 164 37.71 -8.98 17.44
N VAL A 165 37.18 -7.81 17.08
CA VAL A 165 37.92 -6.69 16.48
C VAL A 165 38.37 -5.64 17.50
N ARG A 166 37.80 -5.63 18.71
CA ARG A 166 37.98 -4.57 19.73
C ARG A 166 39.16 -4.84 20.69
N GLY A 167 40.22 -5.53 20.26
CA GLY A 167 41.39 -5.83 21.11
C GLY A 167 41.16 -6.88 22.21
N GLN A 168 40.04 -7.62 22.15
CA GLN A 168 39.73 -8.67 23.12
C GLN A 168 40.67 -9.88 22.95
N ARG A 169 41.07 -10.50 24.07
CA ARG A 169 41.92 -11.71 24.07
C ARG A 169 41.18 -12.91 23.46
N THR A 170 41.79 -13.59 22.49
CA THR A 170 41.15 -14.69 21.73
C THR A 170 41.42 -16.10 22.21
N LYS A 171 42.31 -16.25 23.20
CA LYS A 171 42.73 -17.53 23.78
C LYS A 171 41.62 -18.17 24.62
N THR A 172 40.92 -17.36 25.43
CA THR A 172 39.92 -17.85 26.39
C THR A 172 38.48 -17.62 25.91
N ASN A 173 38.02 -16.37 25.91
CA ASN A 173 36.59 -16.03 25.80
C ASN A 173 36.26 -15.32 24.49
N CYS A 174 35.83 -16.08 23.47
CA CYS A 174 35.37 -15.54 22.18
C CYS A 174 34.20 -16.34 21.57
N ARG A 175 33.43 -17.07 22.38
CA ARG A 175 32.48 -18.06 21.86
C ARG A 175 31.24 -17.47 21.20
N THR A 176 30.80 -16.29 21.61
CA THR A 176 29.70 -15.57 20.95
C THR A 176 30.00 -15.31 19.47
N LEU A 177 31.27 -15.10 19.10
CA LEU A 177 31.68 -14.79 17.74
C LEU A 177 32.21 -16.03 16.98
N LYS A 178 32.99 -16.91 17.65
CA LYS A 178 33.50 -18.18 17.05
C LYS A 178 32.44 -19.28 16.89
N GLY A 179 31.24 -19.09 17.40
CA GLY A 179 30.20 -20.12 17.42
C GLY A 179 30.45 -21.30 18.38
N LYS A 180 29.53 -22.28 18.32
CA LYS A 180 29.54 -23.49 19.15
C LYS A 180 30.76 -24.35 18.84
N ARG A 181 31.32 -25.03 19.86
CA ARG A 181 32.40 -26.01 19.64
C ARG A 181 31.87 -27.16 18.79
N VAL A 182 32.41 -27.33 17.59
CA VAL A 182 32.18 -28.52 16.78
C VAL A 182 33.01 -29.65 17.40
N SER A 183 32.37 -30.75 17.77
CA SER A 183 33.06 -31.96 18.22
C SER A 183 33.83 -32.57 17.05
N ALA A 184 35.04 -33.08 17.31
CA ALA A 184 35.92 -33.63 16.28
C ALA A 184 35.27 -34.75 15.45
N ALA A 185 34.30 -35.47 16.02
CA ALA A 185 33.55 -36.54 15.34
C ALA A 185 32.66 -36.05 14.17
N LYS A 186 32.23 -34.79 14.16
CA LYS A 186 31.33 -34.25 13.11
C LYS A 186 32.07 -33.51 11.98
N LYS A 187 33.40 -33.54 11.97
CA LYS A 187 34.24 -32.81 11.00
C LYS A 187 34.56 -33.61 9.72
N LYS A 188 34.03 -34.83 9.56
CA LYS A 188 34.17 -35.65 8.34
C LYS A 188 32.81 -35.98 7.74
N SER A 189 32.31 -35.09 6.89
CA SER A 189 31.46 -35.45 5.76
C SER A 189 31.74 -34.42 4.68
N PRO A 190 32.51 -34.73 3.61
CA PRO A 190 32.56 -33.86 2.45
C PRO A 190 31.14 -33.87 1.88
N SER A 191 30.49 -32.70 1.83
CA SER A 191 29.29 -32.55 1.02
C SER A 191 29.69 -32.86 -0.41
N SER A 192 29.06 -33.87 -1.01
CA SER A 192 29.19 -34.21 -2.41
C SER A 192 29.09 -32.94 -3.26
N ARG A 193 30.09 -32.72 -4.09
CA ARG A 193 29.94 -31.90 -5.29
C ARG A 193 28.97 -32.66 -6.18
N GLU A 194 27.79 -32.11 -6.41
CA GLU A 194 26.98 -32.43 -7.58
C GLU A 194 27.21 -31.30 -8.58
N GLU A 195 27.48 -31.72 -9.82
CA GLU A 195 27.81 -30.92 -11.00
C GLU A 195 26.65 -30.03 -11.48
#